data_AF-A0A1Y2M877-F1
#
_entry.id   AF-A0A1Y2M877-F1
#
_cell.length_a   1.000
_cell.length_b   1.000
_cell.length_c   1.000
_cell.angle_alpha   90.00
_cell.angle_beta   90.00
_cell.angle_gamma   90.00
#
_symmetry.space_group_name_H-M   'P 1'
#
loop_
_entity.id
_entity.type
_entity.pdbx_description
1 polymer ?
#
loop_
_entity_poly.entity_id
_entity_poly.type
_entity_poly.pdbx_seq_one_letter_code
_entity_poly.pdbx_strand_id
1 'polypeptide(L)'
;MVPEFLCYRPAHATLQAGRITEAEYYHHVFQHLIWEHGCEGKAPLLSDLVGTEIKSIIAQSWHTVTDTTPFEQVFPASRLGQEQFKVALASVPEDFHEPWYHSVAFIALKERDVDKLKWALKGCREQFSERFEWEAYVAKENRESDEVAARRWDVLQQSGFEEPPHWKVRNPRRVLGDPVY
;
A
#
# COMPACT_ATOMS: atom_id res chain seq x y z
N MET A 1 -18.66 -18.49 -15.84
CA MET A 1 -17.35 -19.14 -15.68
C MET A 1 -16.72 -18.48 -14.47
N VAL A 2 -16.53 -19.19 -13.36
CA VAL A 2 -15.85 -18.61 -12.19
C VAL A 2 -14.38 -18.41 -12.62
N PRO A 3 -13.81 -17.19 -12.53
CA PRO A 3 -12.40 -17.01 -12.85
C PRO A 3 -11.58 -17.98 -12.00
N GLU A 4 -10.66 -18.70 -12.63
CA GLU A 4 -9.70 -19.56 -11.94
C GLU A 4 -8.99 -18.72 -10.87
N PHE A 5 -9.00 -19.18 -9.62
CA PHE A 5 -8.44 -18.41 -8.50
C PHE A 5 -6.92 -18.25 -8.66
N LEU A 6 -6.45 -17.01 -8.77
CA LEU A 6 -5.03 -16.68 -8.95
C LEU A 6 -4.38 -16.28 -7.61
N CYS A 7 -3.20 -16.85 -7.31
CA CYS A 7 -2.32 -16.37 -6.23
C CYS A 7 -1.66 -15.01 -6.61
N TYR A 8 -0.94 -14.36 -5.67
CA TYR A 8 -0.28 -13.05 -5.89
C TYR A 8 0.46 -12.90 -7.23
N ARG A 9 1.47 -13.74 -7.50
CA ARG A 9 2.32 -13.57 -8.69
C ARG A 9 1.53 -13.79 -10.00
N PRO A 10 0.73 -14.86 -10.14
CA PRO A 10 -0.16 -15.02 -11.30
C PRO A 10 -1.17 -13.88 -11.48
N ALA A 11 -1.78 -13.40 -10.39
CA ALA A 11 -2.73 -12.28 -10.44
C ALA A 11 -2.05 -11.01 -10.94
N HIS A 12 -0.89 -10.66 -10.38
CA HIS A 12 -0.12 -9.49 -10.80
C HIS A 12 0.32 -9.59 -12.27
N ALA A 13 0.84 -10.74 -12.71
CA ALA A 13 1.21 -10.95 -14.11
C ALA A 13 0.02 -10.83 -15.06
N THR A 14 -1.15 -11.30 -14.65
CA THR A 14 -2.39 -11.24 -15.43
C THR A 14 -2.93 -9.81 -15.53
N LEU A 15 -2.82 -9.02 -14.44
CA LEU A 15 -3.11 -7.59 -14.43
C LEU A 15 -2.17 -6.83 -15.37
N GLN A 16 -0.85 -7.06 -15.31
CA GLN A 16 0.13 -6.42 -16.19
C GLN A 16 -0.10 -6.76 -17.67
N ALA A 17 -0.65 -7.95 -17.96
CA ALA A 17 -1.04 -8.36 -19.30
C ALA A 17 -2.40 -7.76 -19.76
N GLY A 18 -3.08 -6.98 -18.92
CA GLY A 18 -4.39 -6.38 -19.23
C GLY A 18 -5.54 -7.39 -19.34
N ARG A 19 -5.39 -8.58 -18.75
CA ARG A 19 -6.37 -9.68 -18.86
C ARG A 19 -7.39 -9.71 -17.72
N ILE A 20 -7.09 -9.01 -16.64
CA ILE A 20 -8.01 -8.73 -15.53
C ILE A 20 -7.94 -7.25 -15.20
N THR A 21 -9.03 -6.73 -14.66
CA THR A 21 -9.15 -5.38 -14.12
C THR A 21 -8.44 -5.26 -12.76
N GLU A 22 -8.21 -4.03 -12.31
CA GLU A 22 -7.65 -3.75 -10.98
C GLU A 22 -8.56 -4.32 -9.87
N ALA A 23 -9.88 -4.24 -10.05
CA ALA A 23 -10.87 -4.82 -9.12
C ALA A 23 -10.78 -6.35 -9.05
N GLU A 24 -10.68 -7.04 -10.20
CA GLU A 24 -10.49 -8.49 -10.25
C GLU A 24 -9.16 -8.91 -9.63
N TYR A 25 -8.09 -8.13 -9.84
CA TYR A 25 -6.81 -8.35 -9.18
C TYR A 25 -6.93 -8.24 -7.65
N TYR A 26 -7.62 -7.23 -7.13
CA TYR A 26 -7.84 -7.10 -5.68
C TYR A 26 -8.62 -8.28 -5.12
N HIS A 27 -9.68 -8.69 -5.80
CA HIS A 27 -10.44 -9.88 -5.43
C HIS A 27 -9.50 -11.09 -5.28
N HIS A 28 -8.65 -11.36 -6.26
CA HIS A 28 -7.68 -12.45 -6.16
C HIS A 28 -6.71 -12.32 -4.96
N VAL A 29 -6.21 -11.13 -4.66
CA VAL A 29 -5.32 -10.89 -3.51
C VAL A 29 -6.03 -11.11 -2.18
N PHE A 30 -7.25 -10.60 -2.03
CA PHE A 30 -8.04 -10.74 -0.80
C PHE A 30 -8.47 -12.19 -0.58
N GLN A 31 -8.96 -12.86 -1.62
CA GLN A 31 -9.33 -14.28 -1.57
C GLN A 31 -8.12 -15.16 -1.21
N HIS A 32 -6.92 -14.80 -1.67
CA HIS A 32 -5.69 -15.49 -1.30
C HIS A 32 -5.36 -15.39 0.19
N LEU A 33 -5.62 -14.24 0.79
CA LEU A 33 -5.35 -14.01 2.21
C LEU A 33 -6.31 -14.77 3.13
N ILE A 34 -7.58 -14.94 2.74
CA ILE A 34 -8.56 -15.68 3.57
C ILE A 34 -8.47 -17.20 3.39
N TRP A 35 -8.09 -17.69 2.21
CA TRP A 35 -7.96 -19.13 1.98
C TRP A 35 -6.65 -19.70 2.51
N GLU A 36 -5.59 -18.91 2.58
CA GLU A 36 -4.28 -19.36 3.04
C GLU A 36 -3.95 -18.85 4.46
N HIS A 37 -4.64 -19.38 5.47
CA HIS A 37 -4.06 -19.53 6.83
C HIS A 37 -2.88 -20.56 6.86
N GLY A 38 -2.38 -21.02 5.70
CA GLY A 38 -1.47 -22.17 5.61
C GLY A 38 -0.43 -22.15 4.49
N CYS A 39 -0.25 -21.06 3.73
CA CYS A 39 0.86 -20.96 2.77
C CYS A 39 1.85 -19.90 3.25
N GLU A 40 2.56 -20.28 4.31
CA GLU A 40 3.88 -19.74 4.58
C GLU A 40 4.72 -19.84 3.29
N GLY A 41 5.13 -18.69 2.74
CA GLY A 41 6.14 -18.63 1.68
C GLY A 41 5.73 -18.00 0.34
N LYS A 42 4.46 -17.67 0.10
CA LYS A 42 4.09 -16.88 -1.09
C LYS A 42 3.96 -15.40 -0.73
N ALA A 43 4.97 -14.63 -1.07
CA ALA A 43 4.94 -13.18 -0.95
C ALA A 43 4.49 -12.54 -2.28
N PRO A 44 3.75 -11.42 -2.24
CA PRO A 44 3.64 -10.54 -3.39
C PRO A 44 5.04 -10.18 -3.90
N LEU A 45 5.15 -9.94 -5.22
CA LEU A 45 6.39 -9.44 -5.78
C LEU A 45 6.74 -8.09 -5.11
N LEU A 46 8.02 -7.78 -4.93
CA LEU A 46 8.41 -6.44 -4.46
C LEU A 46 7.88 -5.32 -5.36
N SER A 47 7.72 -5.62 -6.67
CA SER A 47 7.10 -4.75 -7.66
C SER A 47 5.58 -4.63 -7.53
N ASP A 48 4.93 -5.59 -6.84
CA ASP A 48 3.50 -5.60 -6.59
C ASP A 48 3.16 -4.84 -5.31
N LEU A 49 3.16 -3.51 -5.45
CA LEU A 49 3.01 -2.58 -4.35
C LEU A 49 1.68 -2.79 -3.63
N VAL A 50 0.57 -2.84 -4.37
CA VAL A 50 -0.76 -2.96 -3.78
C VAL A 50 -0.95 -4.32 -3.13
N GLY A 51 -0.50 -5.40 -3.76
CA GLY A 51 -0.53 -6.73 -3.16
C GLY A 51 0.28 -6.81 -1.86
N THR A 52 1.42 -6.12 -1.79
CA THR A 52 2.22 -6.06 -0.55
C THR A 52 1.51 -5.27 0.55
N GLU A 53 0.90 -4.15 0.20
CA GLU A 53 0.16 -3.33 1.15
C GLU A 53 -1.07 -4.07 1.71
N ILE A 54 -1.87 -4.71 0.85
CA ILE A 54 -3.01 -5.54 1.29
C ILE A 54 -2.55 -6.65 2.23
N LYS A 55 -1.44 -7.32 1.88
CA LYS A 55 -0.85 -8.34 2.74
C LYS A 55 -0.48 -7.78 4.10
N SER A 56 0.15 -6.61 4.15
CA SER A 56 0.51 -5.97 5.43
C SER A 56 -0.72 -5.64 6.27
N ILE A 57 -1.79 -5.09 5.67
CA ILE A 57 -3.05 -4.77 6.36
C ILE A 57 -3.63 -6.01 7.04
N ILE A 58 -3.72 -7.14 6.32
CA ILE A 58 -4.39 -8.34 6.83
C ILE A 58 -3.46 -9.17 7.73
N ALA A 59 -2.19 -9.36 7.33
CA ALA A 59 -1.24 -10.19 8.08
C ALA A 59 -0.80 -9.54 9.41
N GLN A 60 -0.84 -8.20 9.51
CA GLN A 60 -0.55 -7.49 10.75
C GLN A 60 -1.78 -7.31 11.64
N SER A 61 -2.98 -7.63 11.13
CA SER A 61 -4.18 -7.63 11.94
C SER A 61 -4.22 -8.87 12.83
N TRP A 62 -4.52 -8.68 14.11
CA TRP A 62 -4.74 -9.78 15.07
C TRP A 62 -6.12 -10.43 14.89
N HIS A 63 -6.87 -10.04 13.86
CA HIS A 63 -8.26 -10.40 13.62
C HIS A 63 -8.36 -11.37 12.45
N THR A 64 -9.10 -12.46 12.63
CA THR A 64 -9.45 -13.35 11.52
C THR A 64 -10.46 -12.67 10.61
N VAL A 65 -10.05 -12.29 9.41
CA VAL A 65 -10.95 -11.79 8.36
C VAL A 65 -11.53 -13.00 7.62
N THR A 66 -12.85 -13.19 7.71
CA THR A 66 -13.57 -14.28 7.03
C THR A 66 -14.39 -13.82 5.82
N ASP A 67 -14.71 -12.54 5.75
CA ASP A 67 -15.36 -11.88 4.63
C ASP A 67 -14.53 -10.67 4.20
N THR A 68 -13.97 -10.72 3.00
CA THR A 68 -13.17 -9.62 2.42
C THR A 68 -13.99 -8.65 1.60
N THR A 69 -15.29 -8.90 1.39
CA THR A 69 -16.13 -8.06 0.52
C THR A 69 -16.05 -6.58 0.88
N PRO A 70 -16.10 -6.16 2.17
CA PRO A 70 -15.98 -4.75 2.53
C PRO A 70 -14.59 -4.17 2.21
N PHE A 71 -13.54 -4.97 2.35
CA PHE A 71 -12.15 -4.58 2.09
C PHE A 71 -11.86 -4.41 0.59
N GLU A 72 -12.42 -5.30 -0.24
CA GLU A 72 -12.27 -5.28 -1.69
C GLU A 72 -12.78 -3.97 -2.34
N GLN A 73 -13.70 -3.25 -1.67
CA GLN A 73 -14.25 -1.99 -2.15
C GLN A 73 -13.39 -0.76 -1.84
N VAL A 74 -12.46 -0.84 -0.89
CA VAL A 74 -11.75 0.34 -0.38
C VAL A 74 -10.75 0.91 -1.40
N PHE A 75 -9.93 0.07 -2.05
CA PHE A 75 -8.99 0.55 -3.07
C PHE A 75 -9.69 1.16 -4.30
N PRO A 76 -10.68 0.49 -4.92
CA PRO A 76 -11.45 1.10 -6.01
C PRO A 76 -12.08 2.43 -5.61
N ALA A 77 -12.63 2.54 -4.40
CA ALA A 77 -13.18 3.79 -3.90
C ALA A 77 -12.11 4.90 -3.75
N SER A 78 -10.88 4.56 -3.36
CA SER A 78 -9.76 5.51 -3.30
C SER A 78 -9.41 6.14 -4.67
N ARG A 79 -9.70 5.44 -5.77
CA ARG A 79 -9.53 5.96 -7.14
C ARG A 79 -10.56 7.03 -7.48
N LEU A 80 -11.73 6.99 -6.85
CA LEU A 80 -12.84 7.91 -7.12
C LEU A 80 -12.74 9.21 -6.32
N GLY A 81 -12.03 9.19 -5.19
CA GLY A 81 -11.79 10.37 -4.37
C GLY A 81 -11.91 10.11 -2.87
N GLN A 82 -11.60 11.13 -2.07
CA GLN A 82 -11.57 11.04 -0.61
C GLN A 82 -12.93 10.65 -0.01
N GLU A 83 -14.03 11.17 -0.55
CA GLU A 83 -15.36 10.93 0.03
C GLU A 83 -15.83 9.50 -0.22
N GLN A 84 -15.64 8.99 -1.44
CA GLN A 84 -15.92 7.59 -1.77
C GLN A 84 -15.06 6.65 -0.93
N PHE A 85 -13.78 6.99 -0.75
CA PHE A 85 -12.87 6.24 0.11
C PHE A 85 -13.40 6.15 1.55
N LYS A 86 -13.79 7.27 2.17
CA LYS A 86 -14.36 7.28 3.53
C LYS A 86 -15.63 6.46 3.64
N VAL A 87 -16.52 6.53 2.64
CA VAL A 87 -17.76 5.74 2.60
C VAL A 87 -17.45 4.24 2.55
N ALA A 88 -16.52 3.82 1.70
CA ALA A 88 -16.09 2.41 1.64
C ALA A 88 -15.42 1.98 2.96
N LEU A 89 -14.55 2.83 3.51
CA LEU A 89 -13.82 2.56 4.75
C LEU A 89 -14.75 2.40 5.96
N ALA A 90 -15.88 3.12 6.00
CA ALA A 90 -16.89 2.97 7.04
C ALA A 90 -17.54 1.58 7.09
N SER A 91 -17.40 0.78 6.02
CA SER A 91 -17.87 -0.61 5.98
C SER A 91 -16.83 -1.61 6.50
N VAL A 92 -15.62 -1.14 6.83
CA VAL A 92 -14.51 -1.92 7.37
C VAL A 92 -14.35 -1.62 8.88
N PRO A 93 -13.98 -2.58 9.74
CA PRO A 93 -13.76 -2.32 11.16
C PRO A 93 -12.70 -1.24 11.39
N GLU A 94 -12.88 -0.42 12.43
CA GLU A 94 -12.06 0.79 12.69
C GLU A 94 -10.56 0.49 12.80
N ASP A 95 -10.19 -0.65 13.38
CA ASP A 95 -8.80 -1.10 13.53
C ASP A 95 -8.03 -1.21 12.19
N PHE A 96 -8.74 -1.34 11.06
CA PHE A 96 -8.13 -1.40 9.74
C PHE A 96 -8.05 -0.03 9.05
N HIS A 97 -8.67 1.02 9.59
CA HIS A 97 -8.80 2.31 8.90
C HIS A 97 -7.45 2.96 8.63
N GLU A 98 -6.60 3.04 9.64
CA GLU A 98 -5.28 3.65 9.52
C GLU A 98 -4.35 2.89 8.54
N PRO A 99 -4.25 1.54 8.60
CA PRO A 99 -3.54 0.77 7.57
C PRO A 99 -3.97 1.10 6.13
N TRP A 100 -5.27 1.31 5.90
CA TRP A 100 -5.78 1.71 4.59
C TRP A 100 -5.29 3.10 4.16
N TYR A 101 -5.26 4.08 5.07
CA TYR A 101 -4.68 5.40 4.79
C TYR A 101 -3.19 5.31 4.45
N HIS A 102 -2.42 4.44 5.14
CA HIS A 102 -0.99 4.24 4.85
C HIS A 102 -0.77 3.72 3.44
N SER A 103 -1.54 2.70 3.05
CA SER A 103 -1.41 2.10 1.73
C SER A 103 -1.83 3.06 0.62
N VAL A 104 -2.88 3.86 0.83
CA VAL A 104 -3.25 4.91 -0.12
C VAL A 104 -2.19 6.01 -0.21
N ALA A 105 -1.60 6.43 0.91
CA ALA A 105 -0.50 7.41 0.91
C ALA A 105 0.69 6.88 0.08
N PHE A 106 1.04 5.60 0.27
CA PHE A 106 2.12 4.98 -0.48
C PHE A 106 1.84 4.92 -1.99
N ILE A 107 0.63 4.54 -2.40
CA ILE A 107 0.21 4.55 -3.80
C ILE A 107 0.25 5.97 -4.37
N ALA A 108 -0.30 6.96 -3.64
CA ALA A 108 -0.33 8.35 -4.07
C ALA A 108 1.08 8.92 -4.30
N LEU A 109 2.03 8.59 -3.42
CA LEU A 109 3.43 8.97 -3.59
C LEU A 109 4.05 8.39 -4.86
N LYS A 110 3.78 7.11 -5.15
CA LYS A 110 4.30 6.43 -6.35
C LYS A 110 3.70 6.97 -7.64
N GLU A 111 2.41 7.30 -7.59
CA GLU A 111 1.67 7.88 -8.72
C GLU A 111 1.96 9.35 -8.94
N ARG A 112 2.57 10.02 -7.94
CA ARG A 112 2.81 11.47 -7.89
C ARG A 112 1.51 12.27 -7.81
N ASP A 113 0.54 11.72 -7.10
CA ASP A 113 -0.78 12.32 -6.88
C ASP A 113 -0.77 13.11 -5.56
N VAL A 114 -0.48 14.41 -5.68
CA VAL A 114 -0.31 15.33 -4.55
C VAL A 114 -1.58 15.42 -3.71
N ASP A 115 -2.75 15.58 -4.35
CA ASP A 115 -4.00 15.80 -3.62
C ASP A 115 -4.47 14.54 -2.92
N LYS A 116 -4.28 13.37 -3.55
CA LYS A 116 -4.49 12.08 -2.89
C LYS A 116 -3.58 11.88 -1.70
N LEU A 117 -2.31 12.22 -1.85
CA LEU A 117 -1.34 12.11 -0.76
C LEU A 117 -1.74 13.03 0.40
N LYS A 118 -2.11 14.29 0.15
CA LYS A 118 -2.54 15.24 1.20
C LYS A 118 -3.64 14.68 2.09
N TRP A 119 -4.71 14.14 1.51
CA TRP A 119 -5.81 13.64 2.32
C TRP A 119 -5.51 12.28 2.94
N ALA A 120 -4.69 11.44 2.29
CA ALA A 120 -4.26 10.17 2.86
C ALA A 120 -3.42 10.39 4.12
N LEU A 121 -2.43 11.32 4.05
CA LEU A 121 -1.58 11.70 5.18
C LEU A 121 -2.39 12.20 6.38
N LYS A 122 -3.47 12.94 6.16
CA LYS A 122 -4.35 13.42 7.25
C LYS A 122 -5.10 12.30 7.98
N GLY A 123 -5.25 11.13 7.34
CA GLY A 123 -5.89 9.96 7.93
C GLY A 123 -4.92 9.05 8.68
N CYS A 124 -3.60 9.21 8.50
CA CYS A 124 -2.57 8.54 9.29
C CYS A 124 -2.46 9.24 10.65
N ARG A 125 -2.80 8.56 11.75
CA ARG A 125 -2.93 9.19 13.08
C ARG A 125 -1.62 9.17 13.85
N GLU A 126 -0.87 8.05 13.78
CA GLU A 126 0.25 7.82 14.70
C GLU A 126 1.61 7.74 13.99
N GLN A 127 1.75 6.90 12.95
CA GLN A 127 3.04 6.65 12.28
C GLN A 127 2.80 6.20 10.85
N PHE A 128 3.72 6.46 9.92
CA PHE A 128 3.64 5.86 8.59
C PHE A 128 4.15 4.41 8.61
N SER A 129 3.76 3.62 7.62
CA SER A 129 4.38 2.31 7.43
C SER A 129 5.89 2.48 7.19
N GLU A 130 6.72 1.57 7.72
CA GLU A 130 8.18 1.61 7.53
C GLU A 130 8.57 1.69 6.05
N ARG A 131 7.76 1.06 5.18
CA ARG A 131 7.96 1.10 3.73
C ARG A 131 7.68 2.48 3.13
N PHE A 132 6.62 3.15 3.57
CA PHE A 132 6.34 4.52 3.16
C PHE A 132 7.48 5.44 3.60
N GLU A 133 7.91 5.33 4.86
CA GLU A 133 9.01 6.14 5.37
C GLU A 133 10.31 5.92 4.61
N TRP A 134 10.65 4.65 4.32
CA TRP A 134 11.82 4.32 3.51
C TRP A 134 11.79 4.99 2.14
N GLU A 135 10.65 4.96 1.47
CA GLU A 135 10.50 5.50 0.12
C GLU A 135 10.53 7.02 0.11
N ALA A 136 9.97 7.66 1.13
CA ALA A 136 10.09 9.09 1.33
C ALA A 136 11.54 9.50 1.67
N TYR A 137 12.26 8.71 2.46
CA TYR A 137 13.68 8.91 2.74
C TYR A 137 14.56 8.75 1.49
N VAL A 138 14.35 7.69 0.70
CA VAL A 138 15.09 7.46 -0.55
C VAL A 138 14.84 8.59 -1.55
N ALA A 139 13.60 9.08 -1.64
CA ALA A 139 13.26 10.23 -2.47
C ALA A 139 14.04 11.48 -2.02
N LYS A 140 14.13 11.72 -0.71
CA LYS A 140 14.89 12.84 -0.13
C LYS A 140 16.39 12.76 -0.44
N GLU A 141 17.02 11.63 -0.16
CA GLU A 141 18.49 11.48 -0.24
C GLU A 141 18.99 11.51 -1.68
N ASN A 142 18.22 10.99 -2.63
CA ASN A 142 18.62 10.91 -4.04
C ASN A 142 18.03 12.03 -4.90
N ARG A 143 17.35 13.03 -4.32
CA ARG A 143 16.67 14.09 -5.08
C ARG A 143 17.59 14.89 -6.01
N GLU A 144 18.89 14.97 -5.71
CA GLU A 144 19.86 15.72 -6.51
C GLU A 144 20.47 14.87 -7.64
N SER A 145 20.38 13.54 -7.54
CA SER A 145 21.04 12.58 -8.43
C SER A 145 20.07 11.72 -9.25
N ASP A 146 18.80 11.65 -8.87
CA ASP A 146 17.75 10.87 -9.52
C ASP A 146 16.48 11.74 -9.72
N GLU A 147 16.11 11.96 -10.99
CA GLU A 147 14.94 12.76 -11.36
C GLU A 147 13.62 12.17 -10.84
N VAL A 148 13.50 10.85 -10.77
CA VAL A 148 12.31 10.18 -10.19
C VAL A 148 12.25 10.44 -8.70
N ALA A 149 13.40 10.38 -8.01
CA ALA A 149 13.49 10.72 -6.59
C ALA A 149 13.15 12.20 -6.34
N ALA A 150 13.66 13.11 -7.18
CA ALA A 150 13.36 14.55 -7.12
C ALA A 150 11.86 14.82 -7.21
N ARG A 151 11.19 14.25 -8.22
CA ARG A 151 9.75 14.42 -8.42
C ARG A 151 8.93 13.84 -7.26
N ARG A 152 9.34 12.71 -6.69
CA ARG A 152 8.68 12.14 -5.50
C ARG A 152 8.87 13.03 -4.28
N TRP A 153 10.05 13.61 -4.11
CA TRP A 153 10.32 14.56 -3.04
C TRP A 153 9.46 15.82 -3.17
N ASP A 154 9.30 16.36 -4.38
CA ASP A 154 8.42 17.50 -4.64
C ASP A 154 6.96 17.20 -4.26
N VAL A 155 6.48 15.98 -4.56
CA VAL A 155 5.13 15.54 -4.19
C VAL A 155 4.95 15.50 -2.67
N LEU A 156 5.95 14.99 -1.94
CA LEU A 156 5.94 14.97 -0.47
C LEU A 156 5.91 16.38 0.13
N GLN A 157 6.72 17.29 -0.41
CA GLN A 157 6.73 18.69 0.04
C GLN A 157 5.38 19.37 -0.22
N GLN A 158 4.82 19.19 -1.42
CA GLN A 158 3.52 19.77 -1.77
C GLN A 158 2.35 19.15 -1.00
N SER A 159 2.49 17.91 -0.53
CA SER A 159 1.46 17.26 0.27
C SER A 159 1.47 17.67 1.74
N GLY A 160 2.46 18.46 2.18
CA GLY A 160 2.65 18.80 3.59
C GLY A 160 3.15 17.62 4.41
N PHE A 161 3.88 16.68 3.80
CA PHE A 161 4.54 15.60 4.54
C PHE A 161 5.60 16.20 5.47
N GLU A 162 5.47 15.92 6.77
CA GLU A 162 6.46 16.32 7.77
C GLU A 162 7.46 15.19 7.98
N GLU A 163 8.75 15.53 7.91
CA GLU A 163 9.81 14.55 8.13
C GLU A 163 9.76 13.99 9.55
N PRO A 164 9.73 12.66 9.72
CA PRO A 164 9.77 12.06 11.04
C PRO A 164 11.05 12.43 11.81
N PRO A 165 10.96 12.78 13.11
CA PRO A 165 12.11 13.24 13.89
C PRO A 165 13.28 12.25 13.92
N HIS A 166 13.01 10.94 13.85
CA HIS A 166 14.01 9.87 13.94
C HIS A 166 14.89 9.75 12.69
N TRP A 167 14.53 10.36 11.57
CA TRP A 167 15.34 10.33 10.35
C TRP A 167 16.70 11.02 10.52
N LYS A 168 16.84 11.94 11.48
CA LYS A 168 18.13 12.57 11.82
C LYS A 168 19.10 11.63 12.55
N VAL A 169 18.59 10.50 13.07
CA VAL A 169 19.32 9.60 13.98
C VAL A 169 19.52 8.20 13.39
N ARG A 170 18.63 7.75 12.50
CA ARG A 170 18.68 6.41 11.90
C ARG A 170 19.10 6.49 10.44
N ASN A 171 20.19 5.79 10.08
CA ASN A 171 20.38 5.32 8.71
C ASN A 171 19.37 4.18 8.49
N PRO A 172 18.34 4.36 7.66
CA PRO A 172 17.23 3.42 7.62
C PRO A 172 17.57 2.09 6.92
N ARG A 173 18.81 1.92 6.41
CA ARG A 173 19.38 0.62 6.00
C ARG A 173 19.32 -0.46 7.09
N ARG A 174 19.16 -0.08 8.37
CA ARG A 174 19.09 -1.04 9.49
C ARG A 174 17.70 -1.61 9.79
N VAL A 175 16.63 -1.07 9.21
CA VAL A 175 15.24 -1.42 9.59
C VAL A 175 14.64 -2.46 8.64
N LEU A 176 14.84 -2.30 7.34
CA LEU A 176 14.56 -3.35 6.36
C LEU A 176 15.76 -4.29 6.35
N GLY A 177 15.73 -5.34 7.16
CA GLY A 177 16.83 -6.31 7.25
C GLY A 177 17.34 -6.66 5.84
N ASP A 178 18.53 -6.18 5.51
CA ASP A 178 19.18 -6.47 4.24
C ASP A 178 19.22 -8.00 4.08
N PRO A 179 18.67 -8.59 3.00
CA PRO A 179 19.12 -9.90 2.61
C PRO A 179 20.59 -9.73 2.22
N VAL A 180 21.47 -10.33 3.01
CA VAL A 180 22.85 -10.60 2.63
C VAL A 180 22.80 -11.27 1.25
N TYR A 181 23.29 -10.56 0.22
CA TYR A 181 23.57 -11.13 -1.10
C TYR A 181 24.68 -12.17 -0.99
#